data_AF-A0A496SRR7-F1
#
_entry.id   AF-A0A496SRR7-F1
#
_cell.length_a   1.000
_cell.length_b   1.000
_cell.length_c   1.000
_cell.angle_alpha   90.00
_cell.angle_beta   90.00
_cell.angle_gamma   90.00
#
_symmetry.space_group_name_H-M   'P 1'
#
loop_
_entity.id
_entity.type
_entity.pdbx_description
1 polymer ?
#
loop_
_entity_poly.entity_id
_entity_poly.type
_entity_poly.pdbx_seq_one_letter_code
_entity_poly.pdbx_strand_id
1 'polypeptide(L)'
;MTRNRKFKNVDDLPLNKTQKQYVLEWLAWKFYSLLIKLGIEDGYCKSYDPLLIEDDKCHSYVFDLGDDGRHHPYENLREIEEKLFNEVVKRIKEEDDMS
;
A
#
# COMPACT_ATOMS: atom_id res chain seq x y z
N MET A 1 11.21 26.49 -14.91
CA MET A 1 11.71 25.49 -13.93
C MET A 1 11.19 24.12 -14.34
N THR A 2 12.01 23.30 -14.98
CA THR A 2 11.65 21.91 -15.26
C THR A 2 11.71 21.16 -13.93
N ARG A 3 10.57 20.79 -13.34
CA ARG A 3 10.55 19.89 -12.19
C ARG A 3 11.25 18.61 -12.61
N ASN A 4 12.46 18.42 -12.10
CA ASN A 4 13.23 17.21 -12.34
C ASN A 4 12.40 16.03 -11.84
N ARG A 5 12.18 14.99 -12.67
CA ARG A 5 11.40 13.79 -12.34
C ARG A 5 12.17 12.91 -11.33
N LYS A 6 12.50 13.49 -10.18
CA LYS A 6 13.48 12.96 -9.22
C LYS A 6 12.88 12.02 -8.18
N PHE A 7 11.55 11.90 -8.10
CA PHE A 7 10.87 11.14 -7.05
C PHE A 7 9.93 10.13 -7.70
N LYS A 8 10.44 8.93 -8.02
CA LYS A 8 9.68 7.88 -8.71
C LYS A 8 9.12 6.83 -7.77
N ASN A 9 9.80 6.58 -6.66
CA ASN A 9 9.43 5.61 -5.63
C ASN A 9 9.73 6.19 -4.24
N VAL A 10 9.40 5.42 -3.20
CA VAL A 10 9.59 5.82 -1.80
C VAL A 10 11.07 6.06 -1.44
N ASP A 11 12.00 5.34 -2.07
CA ASP A 11 13.44 5.48 -1.82
C ASP A 11 13.98 6.83 -2.28
N ASP A 12 13.44 7.36 -3.39
CA ASP A 12 13.83 8.65 -3.95
C ASP A 12 13.38 9.85 -3.10
N LEU A 13 12.41 9.66 -2.20
CA LEU A 13 11.86 10.75 -1.40
C LEU A 13 12.94 11.35 -0.47
N PRO A 14 13.09 12.68 -0.42
CA PRO A 14 14.06 13.36 0.42
C PRO A 14 13.54 13.46 1.87
N LEU A 15 13.16 12.31 2.42
CA LEU A 15 12.51 12.11 3.71
C LEU A 15 13.32 11.10 4.53
N ASN A 16 13.20 11.14 5.85
CA ASN A 16 13.78 10.11 6.71
C ASN A 16 12.97 8.80 6.68
N LYS A 17 13.51 7.70 7.25
CA LYS A 17 12.86 6.38 7.25
C LYS A 17 11.42 6.44 7.78
N THR A 18 11.22 7.10 8.92
CA THR A 18 9.90 7.24 9.57
C THR A 18 8.91 8.02 8.70
N GLN A 19 9.33 9.12 8.10
CA GLN A 19 8.49 9.88 7.18
C GLN A 19 8.11 9.07 5.93
N LYS A 20 9.03 8.24 5.42
CA LYS A 20 8.74 7.32 4.31
C LYS A 20 7.73 6.24 4.72
N GLN A 21 7.81 5.71 5.94
CA GLN A 21 6.81 4.79 6.49
C GLN A 21 5.42 5.44 6.52
N TYR A 22 5.30 6.66 7.05
CA TYR A 22 4.04 7.41 7.06
C TYR A 22 3.47 7.65 5.65
N VAL A 23 4.32 7.84 4.64
CA VAL A 23 3.86 7.97 3.25
C VAL A 23 3.24 6.67 2.73
N LEU A 24 3.81 5.51 3.07
CA LEU A 24 3.27 4.21 2.66
C LEU A 24 1.97 3.88 3.40
N GLU A 25 1.88 4.17 4.70
CA GLU A 25 0.64 4.01 5.48
C GLU A 25 -0.47 4.90 4.91
N TRP A 26 -0.15 6.16 4.60
CA TRP A 26 -1.08 7.06 3.93
C TRP A 26 -1.50 6.55 2.54
N LEU A 27 -0.56 5.99 1.77
CA LEU A 27 -0.84 5.43 0.44
C LEU A 27 -1.78 4.23 0.52
N ALA A 28 -1.55 3.32 1.47
CA ALA A 28 -2.42 2.18 1.73
C ALA A 28 -3.86 2.62 2.05
N TRP A 29 -4.03 3.67 2.86
CA TRP A 29 -5.34 4.29 3.10
C TRP A 29 -6.02 4.81 1.81
N LYS A 30 -5.24 5.41 0.90
CA LYS A 30 -5.77 5.88 -0.39
C LYS A 30 -6.18 4.75 -1.30
N PHE A 31 -5.41 3.67 -1.34
CA PHE A 31 -5.78 2.49 -2.09
C PHE A 31 -7.02 1.80 -1.52
N TYR A 32 -7.12 1.67 -0.20
CA TYR A 32 -8.32 1.11 0.39
C TYR A 32 -9.56 1.95 0.06
N SER A 33 -9.44 3.29 0.17
CA SER A 33 -10.51 4.21 -0.22
C SER A 33 -10.90 4.09 -1.70
N LEU A 34 -9.93 3.85 -2.58
CA LEU A 34 -10.17 3.62 -4.01
C LEU A 34 -10.94 2.32 -4.24
N LEU A 35 -10.52 1.21 -3.63
CA LEU A 35 -11.19 -0.08 -3.74
C LEU A 35 -12.64 -0.01 -3.25
N ILE A 36 -12.89 0.68 -2.12
CA ILE A 36 -14.25 0.94 -1.64
C ILE A 36 -15.08 1.71 -2.66
N LYS A 37 -14.48 2.77 -3.24
CA LYS A 37 -15.17 3.61 -4.23
C LYS A 37 -15.51 2.84 -5.51
N LEU A 38 -14.71 1.85 -5.86
CA LEU A 38 -14.95 0.96 -7.01
C LEU A 38 -15.92 -0.17 -6.70
N GLY A 39 -16.34 -0.35 -5.43
CA GLY A 39 -17.23 -1.45 -5.02
C GLY A 39 -16.51 -2.80 -4.83
N ILE A 40 -15.19 -2.84 -4.99
CA ILE A 40 -14.34 -4.03 -4.81
C ILE A 40 -14.19 -4.38 -3.32
N GLU A 41 -14.27 -3.36 -2.46
CA GLU A 41 -14.27 -3.49 -1.00
C GLU A 41 -15.55 -2.90 -0.42
N ASP A 42 -16.13 -3.56 0.57
CA ASP A 42 -17.38 -3.11 1.21
C ASP A 42 -17.14 -2.07 2.32
N GLY A 43 -15.88 -1.87 2.71
CA GLY A 43 -15.50 -0.94 3.76
C GLY A 43 -15.82 -1.43 5.17
N TYR A 44 -16.10 -2.73 5.39
CA TYR A 44 -16.37 -3.26 6.74
C TYR A 44 -15.16 -3.12 7.68
N CYS A 45 -13.95 -3.00 7.11
CA CYS A 45 -12.68 -2.88 7.83
C CYS A 45 -12.38 -1.46 8.38
N LYS A 46 -13.38 -0.55 8.55
CA LYS A 46 -13.18 0.83 9.07
C LYS A 46 -12.39 0.94 10.37
N SER A 47 -12.28 -0.14 11.13
CA SER A 47 -11.61 -0.22 12.44
C SER A 47 -10.14 -0.64 12.37
N TYR A 48 -9.67 -1.16 11.22
CA TYR A 48 -8.34 -1.74 11.10
C TYR A 48 -7.44 -0.88 10.23
N ASP A 49 -6.17 -0.76 10.62
CA ASP A 49 -5.17 -0.05 9.84
C ASP A 49 -4.90 -0.82 8.53
N PRO A 50 -5.11 -0.20 7.35
CA PRO A 50 -4.80 -0.82 6.06
C PRO A 50 -3.32 -1.15 5.94
N LEU A 51 -2.46 -0.41 6.64
CA LEU A 51 -1.05 -0.70 6.78
C LEU A 51 -0.52 0.00 8.02
N LEU A 52 0.27 -0.72 8.81
CA LEU A 52 1.06 -0.18 9.91
C LEU A 52 2.48 -0.75 9.79
N ILE A 53 3.49 0.13 9.76
CA ILE A 53 4.89 -0.27 9.67
C ILE A 53 5.59 0.09 10.98
N GLU A 54 5.84 -0.94 11.81
CA GLU A 54 6.54 -0.80 13.09
C GLU A 54 7.83 -1.61 13.07
N ASP A 55 8.93 -0.94 13.43
CA ASP A 55 10.29 -1.49 13.41
C ASP A 55 10.69 -2.10 12.04
N ASP A 56 10.73 -3.43 11.98
CA ASP A 56 11.06 -4.25 10.81
C ASP A 56 9.89 -5.17 10.40
N LYS A 57 8.67 -4.84 10.83
CA LYS A 57 7.45 -5.60 10.54
C LYS A 57 6.38 -4.72 9.93
N CYS A 58 5.70 -5.30 8.96
CA CYS A 58 4.56 -4.70 8.30
C CYS A 58 3.31 -5.47 8.70
N HIS A 59 2.30 -4.73 9.15
CA HIS A 59 1.01 -5.26 9.56
C HIS A 59 -0.07 -4.72 8.63
N SER A 60 -0.90 -5.61 8.09
CA SER A 60 -2.07 -5.20 7.30
C SER A 60 -3.27 -6.11 7.59
N TYR A 61 -4.44 -5.50 7.61
CA TYR A 61 -5.74 -6.18 7.72
C TYR A 61 -6.59 -6.04 6.44
N VAL A 62 -6.05 -5.34 5.44
CA VAL A 62 -6.73 -5.02 4.18
C VAL A 62 -5.97 -5.58 2.99
N PHE A 63 -4.64 -5.56 3.06
CA PHE A 63 -3.75 -6.03 2.02
C PHE A 63 -3.05 -7.30 2.47
N ASP A 64 -2.93 -8.25 1.56
CA ASP A 64 -2.23 -9.51 1.81
C ASP A 64 -0.71 -9.39 1.64
N LEU A 65 -0.25 -8.44 0.82
CA LEU A 65 1.17 -8.20 0.53
C LEU A 65 1.95 -9.46 0.09
N GLY A 66 1.25 -10.51 -0.36
CA GLY A 66 1.81 -11.72 -0.96
C GLY A 66 2.23 -12.83 0.01
N ASP A 67 1.73 -12.85 1.25
CA ASP A 67 2.11 -13.84 2.28
C ASP A 67 0.91 -14.56 2.94
N ASP A 68 -0.32 -14.44 2.42
CA ASP A 68 -1.57 -15.05 2.94
C ASP A 68 -1.83 -14.79 4.45
N GLY A 69 -1.14 -13.81 5.02
CA GLY A 69 -0.97 -13.58 6.46
C GLY A 69 -1.24 -12.12 6.85
N ARG A 70 -1.02 -11.78 8.13
CA ARG A 70 -1.16 -10.39 8.63
C ARG A 70 0.17 -9.72 8.99
N HIS A 71 1.25 -10.50 8.93
CA HIS A 71 2.60 -10.10 9.29
C HIS A 71 3.47 -10.36 8.08
N HIS A 72 3.99 -9.29 7.49
CA HIS A 72 4.76 -9.37 6.26
C HIS A 72 6.19 -8.97 6.57
N PRO A 73 7.15 -9.91 6.59
CA PRO A 73 8.54 -9.55 6.54
C PRO A 73 8.80 -8.76 5.25
N TYR A 74 9.64 -7.73 5.34
CA TYR A 74 10.06 -6.95 4.18
C TYR A 74 11.54 -6.60 4.33
N GLU A 75 12.25 -6.53 3.21
CA GLU A 75 13.67 -6.18 3.19
C GLU A 75 13.87 -4.65 3.19
N ASN A 76 12.97 -3.93 2.51
CA ASN A 76 13.03 -2.47 2.37
C ASN A 76 11.64 -1.87 2.10
N LEU A 77 11.53 -0.55 2.25
CA LEU A 77 10.25 0.16 2.08
C LEU A 77 9.72 0.11 0.64
N ARG A 78 10.61 0.02 -0.35
CA ARG A 78 10.23 -0.07 -1.76
C ARG A 78 9.54 -1.39 -2.08
N GLU A 79 9.94 -2.49 -1.44
CA GLU A 79 9.25 -3.77 -1.58
C GLU A 79 7.77 -3.66 -1.14
N ILE A 80 7.51 -2.97 -0.02
CA ILE A 80 6.14 -2.70 0.47
C ILE A 80 5.36 -1.88 -0.56
N GLU A 81 5.97 -0.82 -1.11
CA GLU A 81 5.36 0.01 -2.16
C GLU A 81 4.94 -0.83 -3.37
N GLU A 82 5.84 -1.67 -3.88
CA GLU A 82 5.60 -2.51 -5.05
C GLU A 82 4.52 -3.57 -4.77
N LYS A 83 4.54 -4.22 -3.60
CA LYS A 83 3.52 -5.19 -3.18
C LYS A 83 2.14 -4.56 -3.08
N LEU A 84 2.00 -3.40 -2.44
CA LEU A 84 0.74 -2.66 -2.35
C LEU A 84 0.17 -2.31 -3.73
N PHE A 85 0.99 -1.76 -4.62
CA PHE A 85 0.55 -1.40 -5.96
C PHE A 85 0.11 -2.62 -6.77
N ASN A 86 0.90 -3.69 -6.75
CA ASN A 86 0.60 -4.90 -7.51
C ASN A 86 -0.70 -5.56 -7.06
N GLU A 87 -0.94 -5.63 -5.75
CA GLU A 87 -2.16 -6.19 -5.20
C GLU A 87 -3.39 -5.36 -5.60
N VAL A 88 -3.33 -4.04 -5.47
CA VAL A 88 -4.44 -3.16 -5.88
C VAL A 88 -4.74 -3.29 -7.37
N VAL A 89 -3.71 -3.33 -8.22
CA VAL A 89 -3.89 -3.53 -9.66
C VAL A 89 -4.52 -4.89 -9.97
N LYS A 90 -4.07 -5.95 -9.28
CA LYS A 90 -4.63 -7.30 -9.43
C LYS A 90 -6.13 -7.28 -9.10
N ARG A 91 -6.50 -6.72 -7.95
CA ARG A 91 -7.90 -6.65 -7.49
C ARG A 91 -8.80 -5.86 -8.43
N ILE A 92 -8.30 -4.74 -8.98
CA ILE A 92 -9.06 -3.95 -9.97
C ILE A 92 -9.30 -4.76 -11.24
N LYS A 93 -8.29 -5.48 -11.75
CA LYS A 93 -8.44 -6.31 -12.95
C LYS A 93 -9.38 -7.49 -12.74
N GLU A 94 -9.30 -8.14 -11.59
CA GLU A 94 -10.18 -9.27 -11.25
C GLU A 94 -11.66 -8.85 -11.21
N GLU A 95 -11.95 -7.62 -10.77
CA GLU A 95 -13.32 -7.07 -10.83
C GLU A 95 -13.75 -6.75 -12.27
N ASP A 96 -12.88 -6.13 -13.06
CA ASP A 96 -13.16 -5.82 -14.48
C ASP A 96 -13.47 -7.09 -15.30
N ASP A 97 -12.76 -8.19 -15.05
CA ASP A 97 -12.97 -9.48 -15.73
C ASP A 97 -14.29 -10.19 -15.32
N MET A 98 -14.93 -9.77 -14.22
CA MET A 98 -16.22 -10.30 -13.74
C MET A 98 -17.42 -9.41 -14.10
N SER A 99 -17.20 -8.23 -14.69
CA SER A 99 -18.23 -7.26 -15.09
C SER A 99 -18.67 -7.38 -16.54
#